data_AF-A0A951VLS1-F1
#
_entry.id   AF-A0A951VLS1-F1
#
_cell.length_a   1.000
_cell.length_b   1.000
_cell.length_c   1.000
_cell.angle_alpha   90.00
_cell.angle_beta   90.00
_cell.angle_gamma   90.00
#
_symmetry.space_group_name_H-M   'P 1'
#
loop_
_entity.id
_entity.type
_entity.pdbx_description
1 polymer ?
#
loop_
_entity_poly.entity_id
_entity_poly.type
_entity_poly.pdbx_seq_one_letter_code
_entity_poly.pdbx_strand_id
1 'polypeptide(L)'
;MKEILQQNKRLITFLLYTGLLYGGWLITYEYFLKPWGVLDQLITENISYFLCVGLDWMGYNPHYSIARHVGETFIFIGSEINPIIRVGSSCNGLELLVLFAIFVICYPSKKRKLIFILFGLILIHAINIIRNFILTIMAIHKSPYFDFFHRYIFVFLVYGIIFLLWIWWTNYQNNGTEKK
;
A
#
# COMPACT_ATOMS: atom_id res chain seq x y z
N MET A 1 35.01 -2.43 11.18
CA MET A 1 33.62 -2.91 11.44
C MET A 1 33.03 -2.31 12.72
N LYS A 2 33.69 -2.40 13.88
CA LYS A 2 33.21 -1.77 15.14
C LYS A 2 32.99 -0.25 15.05
N GLU A 3 33.88 0.48 14.37
CA GLU A 3 33.75 1.94 14.19
C GLU A 3 32.52 2.35 13.38
N ILE A 4 32.23 1.65 12.27
CA ILE A 4 31.02 1.88 11.45
C ILE A 4 29.75 1.62 12.27
N LEU A 5 29.74 0.55 13.08
CA LEU A 5 28.62 0.20 13.97
C LEU A 5 28.39 1.27 15.06
N GLN A 6 29.47 1.86 15.58
CA GLN A 6 29.41 2.86 16.63
C GLN A 6 28.93 4.22 16.10
N GLN A 7 29.43 4.62 14.92
CA GLN A 7 29.07 5.88 14.27
C GLN A 7 27.60 5.88 13.81
N ASN A 8 27.08 4.73 13.34
CA ASN A 8 25.74 4.60 12.80
C ASN A 8 24.76 3.86 13.72
N LYS A 9 25.06 3.74 15.02
CA LYS A 9 24.29 2.93 15.98
C LYS A 9 22.79 3.21 15.91
N ARG A 10 22.38 4.48 15.80
CA ARG A 10 20.97 4.89 15.72
C ARG A 10 20.28 4.37 14.45
N LEU A 11 20.94 4.52 13.30
CA LEU A 11 20.43 4.04 12.02
C LEU A 11 20.32 2.51 12.01
N ILE A 12 21.36 1.82 12.46
CA ILE A 12 21.39 0.35 12.53
C ILE A 12 20.27 -0.15 13.46
N THR A 13 20.12 0.47 14.63
CA THR A 13 19.06 0.12 15.59
C THR A 13 17.67 0.30 14.97
N PHE A 14 17.45 1.43 14.28
CA PHE A 14 16.20 1.71 13.57
C PHE A 14 15.89 0.65 12.49
N LEU A 15 16.88 0.31 11.65
CA LEU A 15 16.73 -0.69 10.60
C LEU A 15 16.49 -2.08 11.18
N LEU A 16 17.18 -2.46 12.25
CA LEU A 16 16.98 -3.73 12.94
C LEU A 16 15.57 -3.85 13.52
N TYR A 17 15.08 -2.84 14.25
CA TYR A 17 13.72 -2.87 14.80
C TYR A 17 12.65 -2.89 13.70
N THR A 18 12.85 -2.11 12.63
CA THR A 18 11.96 -2.12 11.47
C THR A 18 11.91 -3.51 10.82
N GLY A 19 13.08 -4.13 10.59
CA GLY A 19 13.17 -5.46 10.02
C GLY A 19 12.54 -6.54 10.90
N LEU A 20 12.75 -6.48 12.21
CA LEU A 20 12.14 -7.44 13.16
C LEU A 20 10.62 -7.29 13.24
N LEU A 21 10.11 -6.06 13.35
CA LEU A 21 8.66 -5.82 13.38
C LEU A 21 7.99 -6.19 12.06
N TYR A 22 8.63 -5.88 10.93
CA TYR A 22 8.11 -6.25 9.62
C TYR A 22 8.15 -7.77 9.40
N GLY A 23 9.24 -8.44 9.78
CA GLY A 23 9.32 -9.91 9.76
C GLY A 23 8.26 -10.57 10.65
N GLY A 24 8.05 -10.03 11.86
CA GLY A 24 6.98 -10.46 12.76
C GLY A 24 5.59 -10.24 12.16
N TRP A 25 5.37 -9.12 11.47
CA TRP A 25 4.15 -8.86 10.72
C TRP A 25 3.95 -9.89 9.61
N LEU A 26 4.96 -10.20 8.79
CA LEU A 26 4.85 -11.18 7.70
C LEU A 26 4.43 -12.56 8.22
N ILE A 27 5.02 -13.02 9.33
CA ILE A 27 4.63 -14.27 9.99
C ILE A 27 3.18 -14.18 10.50
N THR A 28 2.84 -13.10 11.19
CA THR A 28 1.48 -12.90 11.71
C THR A 28 0.44 -12.89 10.58
N TYR A 29 0.76 -12.19 9.49
CA TYR A 29 -0.11 -12.08 8.34
C TYR A 29 -0.31 -13.45 7.67
N GLU A 30 0.77 -14.16 7.33
CA GLU A 30 0.69 -15.41 6.58
C GLU A 30 -0.03 -16.52 7.36
N TYR A 31 0.22 -16.64 8.67
CA TYR A 31 -0.33 -17.74 9.48
C TYR A 31 -1.65 -17.43 10.18
N PHE A 32 -1.97 -16.15 10.44
CA PHE A 32 -3.16 -15.79 11.24
C PHE A 32 -4.14 -14.91 10.48
N LEU A 33 -3.71 -13.86 9.78
CA LEU A 33 -4.63 -12.90 9.17
C LEU A 33 -5.12 -13.34 7.79
N LYS A 34 -4.21 -13.79 6.93
CA LYS A 34 -4.52 -14.20 5.56
C LYS A 34 -5.51 -15.37 5.49
N PRO A 35 -5.45 -16.41 6.36
CA PRO A 35 -6.46 -17.46 6.38
C PRO A 35 -7.88 -16.96 6.71
N TRP A 36 -7.99 -15.90 7.52
CA TRP A 36 -9.28 -15.28 7.83
C TRP A 36 -9.76 -14.39 6.68
N GLY A 37 -8.84 -13.73 5.97
CA GLY A 37 -9.10 -12.95 4.77
C GLY A 37 -9.92 -11.67 4.97
N VAL A 38 -10.46 -11.42 6.17
CA VAL A 38 -11.35 -10.27 6.47
C VAL A 38 -10.67 -8.94 6.17
N LEU A 39 -9.41 -8.79 6.56
CA LEU A 39 -8.66 -7.56 6.35
C LEU A 39 -8.40 -7.31 4.86
N ASP A 40 -7.96 -8.35 4.15
CA ASP A 40 -7.78 -8.30 2.70
C ASP A 40 -9.09 -7.94 1.99
N GLN A 41 -10.20 -8.59 2.39
CA GLN A 41 -11.52 -8.40 1.81
C GLN A 41 -12.00 -6.96 1.96
N LEU A 42 -11.87 -6.39 3.17
CA LEU A 42 -12.24 -5.00 3.45
C LEU A 42 -11.50 -4.03 2.51
N ILE A 43 -10.20 -4.25 2.33
CA ILE A 43 -9.35 -3.40 1.50
C ILE A 43 -9.68 -3.60 0.02
N THR A 44 -9.81 -4.84 -0.46
CA THR A 44 -10.11 -5.14 -1.86
C THR A 44 -11.50 -4.68 -2.28
N GLU A 45 -12.50 -4.83 -1.42
CA GLU A 45 -13.85 -4.29 -1.67
C GLU A 45 -13.83 -2.77 -1.72
N ASN A 46 -13.12 -2.11 -0.80
CA ASN A 46 -13.01 -0.66 -0.83
C ASN A 46 -12.35 -0.16 -2.12
N ILE A 47 -11.27 -0.81 -2.56
CA ILE A 47 -10.64 -0.52 -3.85
C ILE A 47 -11.65 -0.73 -4.97
N SER A 48 -12.29 -1.89 -5.03
CA SER A 48 -13.24 -2.26 -6.09
C SER A 48 -14.42 -1.31 -6.20
N TYR A 49 -14.94 -0.86 -5.06
CA TYR A 49 -15.97 0.16 -4.99
C TYR A 49 -15.52 1.45 -5.69
N PHE A 50 -14.35 1.98 -5.33
CA PHE A 50 -13.85 3.21 -5.96
C PHE A 50 -13.46 3.02 -7.43
N LEU A 51 -13.00 1.82 -7.83
CA LEU A 51 -12.81 1.48 -9.24
C LEU A 51 -14.13 1.56 -10.00
N CYS A 52 -15.19 0.93 -9.49
CA CYS A 52 -16.51 0.98 -10.10
C CYS A 52 -17.04 2.41 -10.17
N VAL A 53 -16.92 3.21 -9.11
CA VAL A 53 -17.33 4.62 -9.14
C VAL A 53 -16.62 5.38 -10.26
N GLY A 54 -15.29 5.25 -10.37
CA GLY A 54 -14.51 5.94 -11.40
C GLY A 54 -14.82 5.45 -12.82
N LEU A 55 -15.05 4.15 -13.00
CA LEU A 55 -15.34 3.54 -14.29
C LEU A 55 -16.77 3.87 -14.75
N ASP A 56 -17.72 3.96 -13.82
CA ASP A 56 -19.10 4.34 -14.08
C ASP A 56 -19.18 5.78 -14.57
N TRP A 57 -18.41 6.69 -13.96
CA TRP A 57 -18.25 8.07 -14.44
C TRP A 57 -17.71 8.17 -15.87
N MET A 58 -17.01 7.15 -16.35
CA MET A 58 -16.52 7.06 -17.73
C MET A 58 -17.48 6.33 -18.68
N GLY A 59 -18.63 5.85 -18.19
CA GLY A 59 -19.66 5.17 -18.98
C GLY A 59 -19.42 3.68 -19.22
N TYR A 60 -18.54 3.04 -18.43
CA TYR A 60 -18.24 1.60 -18.60
C TYR A 60 -19.28 0.66 -17.97
N ASN A 61 -20.28 1.16 -17.22
CA ASN A 61 -21.28 0.34 -16.50
C ASN A 61 -20.63 -0.83 -15.70
N PRO A 62 -19.71 -0.53 -14.78
CA PRO A 62 -18.94 -1.55 -14.09
C PRO A 62 -19.74 -2.19 -12.95
N HIS A 63 -19.40 -3.42 -12.60
CA HIS A 63 -19.82 -4.03 -11.35
C HIS A 63 -18.71 -4.95 -10.81
N TYR A 64 -18.74 -5.23 -9.51
CA TYR A 64 -17.79 -6.16 -8.90
C TYR A 64 -18.50 -7.27 -8.15
N SER A 65 -17.83 -8.42 -8.04
CA SER A 65 -18.28 -9.54 -7.20
C SER A 65 -17.13 -10.02 -6.32
N ILE A 66 -17.50 -10.62 -5.19
CA ILE A 66 -16.55 -11.24 -4.26
C ILE A 66 -16.15 -12.60 -4.83
N ALA A 67 -14.86 -12.90 -4.80
CA ALA A 67 -14.36 -14.20 -5.24
C ALA A 67 -14.80 -15.33 -4.30
N ARG A 68 -14.72 -16.59 -4.77
CA ARG A 68 -14.96 -17.77 -3.93
C ARG A 68 -14.01 -17.87 -2.73
N HIS A 69 -12.82 -17.25 -2.85
CA HIS A 69 -11.86 -17.13 -1.76
C HIS A 69 -11.93 -15.73 -1.15
N VAL A 70 -12.01 -15.66 0.19
CA VAL A 70 -12.04 -14.39 0.94
C VAL A 70 -10.75 -13.62 0.68
N GLY A 71 -10.86 -12.31 0.48
CA GLY A 71 -9.74 -11.39 0.25
C GLY A 71 -9.56 -10.96 -1.20
N GLU A 72 -10.53 -11.26 -2.08
CA GLU A 72 -10.43 -10.96 -3.51
C GLU A 72 -11.77 -10.58 -4.12
N THR A 73 -11.69 -9.74 -5.15
CA THR A 73 -12.83 -9.30 -5.94
C THR A 73 -12.53 -9.36 -7.43
N PHE A 74 -13.58 -9.45 -8.23
CA PHE A 74 -13.53 -9.46 -9.69
C PHE A 74 -14.31 -8.26 -10.23
N ILE A 75 -13.72 -7.52 -11.17
CA ILE A 75 -14.36 -6.38 -11.85
C ILE A 75 -14.83 -6.80 -13.23
N PHE A 76 -16.08 -6.47 -13.54
CA PHE A 76 -16.76 -6.72 -14.80
C PHE A 76 -17.21 -5.41 -15.42
N ILE A 77 -17.38 -5.40 -16.74
CA ILE A 77 -17.83 -4.26 -17.53
C ILE A 77 -19.10 -4.67 -18.29
N GLY A 78 -20.17 -3.88 -18.15
CA GLY A 78 -21.45 -4.17 -18.77
C GLY A 78 -22.00 -5.54 -18.38
N SER A 79 -22.35 -6.35 -19.38
CA SER A 79 -22.90 -7.71 -19.21
C SER A 79 -21.89 -8.81 -19.58
N GLU A 80 -20.59 -8.50 -19.58
CA GLU A 80 -19.56 -9.50 -19.88
C GLU A 80 -19.51 -10.60 -18.82
N ILE A 81 -19.31 -11.85 -19.27
CA ILE A 81 -19.22 -13.04 -18.40
C ILE A 81 -17.84 -13.14 -17.74
N ASN A 82 -16.81 -12.63 -18.40
CA ASN A 82 -15.43 -12.73 -17.93
C ASN A 82 -15.01 -11.45 -17.21
N PRO A 83 -14.31 -11.55 -16.07
CA PRO A 83 -13.80 -10.38 -15.39
C PRO A 83 -12.63 -9.76 -16.16
N ILE A 84 -12.57 -8.43 -16.19
CA ILE A 84 -11.47 -7.68 -16.79
C ILE A 84 -10.24 -7.69 -15.89
N ILE A 85 -10.44 -7.57 -14.57
CA ILE A 85 -9.36 -7.62 -13.60
C ILE A 85 -9.79 -8.32 -12.32
N ARG A 86 -8.83 -8.99 -11.68
CA ARG A 86 -8.94 -9.55 -10.34
C ARG A 86 -8.15 -8.66 -9.38
N VAL A 87 -8.79 -8.16 -8.33
CA VAL A 87 -8.15 -7.40 -7.27
C VAL A 87 -8.00 -8.32 -6.07
N GLY A 88 -6.78 -8.77 -5.80
CA GLY A 88 -6.47 -9.64 -4.66
C GLY A 88 -5.33 -9.10 -3.80
N SER A 89 -4.67 -9.96 -3.03
CA SER A 89 -3.59 -9.60 -2.10
C SER A 89 -2.44 -8.84 -2.78
N SER A 90 -2.07 -9.21 -4.00
CA SER A 90 -1.03 -8.50 -4.78
C SER A 90 -1.40 -7.06 -5.13
N CYS A 91 -2.69 -6.73 -5.13
CA CYS A 91 -3.24 -5.45 -5.55
C CYS A 91 -3.79 -4.61 -4.39
N ASN A 92 -4.00 -5.21 -3.21
CA ASN A 92 -4.61 -4.53 -2.07
C ASN A 92 -3.67 -3.53 -1.40
N GLY A 93 -2.34 -3.70 -1.54
CA GLY A 93 -1.35 -2.77 -1.00
C GLY A 93 -1.20 -2.83 0.52
N LEU A 94 -1.73 -3.85 1.19
CA LEU A 94 -1.69 -3.98 2.65
C LEU A 94 -0.25 -4.00 3.19
N GLU A 95 0.65 -4.72 2.52
CA GLU A 95 2.06 -4.77 2.90
C GLU A 95 2.70 -3.38 2.92
N LEU A 96 2.34 -2.50 1.98
CA LEU A 96 2.88 -1.14 1.86
C LEU A 96 2.37 -0.25 2.99
N LEU A 97 1.08 -0.37 3.32
CA LEU A 97 0.45 0.36 4.43
C LEU A 97 1.13 0.01 5.76
N VAL A 98 1.35 -1.28 6.00
CA VAL A 98 1.97 -1.77 7.25
C VAL A 98 3.45 -1.41 7.30
N LEU A 99 4.19 -1.58 6.20
CA LEU A 99 5.59 -1.20 6.12
C LEU A 99 5.77 0.28 6.47
N PHE A 100 4.95 1.17 5.91
CA PHE A 100 4.95 2.59 6.24
C PHE A 100 4.67 2.83 7.73
N ALA A 101 3.64 2.20 8.30
CA ALA A 101 3.30 2.37 9.70
C ALA A 101 4.45 1.91 10.62
N ILE A 102 5.05 0.75 10.37
CA ILE A 102 6.20 0.23 11.13
C ILE A 102 7.38 1.20 11.04
N PHE A 103 7.66 1.72 9.85
CA PHE A 103 8.76 2.67 9.65
C PHE A 103 8.60 3.94 10.50
N VAL A 104 7.40 4.50 10.55
CA VAL A 104 7.09 5.68 11.39
C VAL A 104 7.12 5.34 12.89
N ILE A 105 6.64 4.16 13.28
CA ILE A 105 6.67 3.69 14.68
C ILE A 105 8.11 3.59 15.18
N CYS A 106 8.98 2.93 14.42
CA CYS A 106 10.39 2.74 14.74
C CYS A 106 11.18 4.06 14.78
N TYR A 107 10.75 5.08 14.04
CA TYR A 107 11.47 6.35 13.98
C TYR A 107 11.32 7.12 15.30
N PRO A 108 12.42 7.60 15.93
CA PRO A 108 12.33 8.37 17.18
C PRO A 108 11.63 9.72 16.92
N SER A 109 10.44 9.94 17.50
CA SER A 109 9.68 11.19 17.38
C SER A 109 8.93 11.49 18.67
N LYS A 110 8.82 12.78 19.02
CA LYS A 110 8.32 13.24 20.33
C LYS A 110 6.82 13.59 20.36
N LYS A 111 6.17 13.94 19.22
CA LYS A 111 4.71 14.24 19.16
C LYS A 111 4.11 13.96 17.76
N ARG A 112 2.82 13.61 17.73
CA ARG A 112 1.94 13.43 16.54
C ARG A 112 2.25 12.26 15.59
N LYS A 113 2.99 11.22 16.03
CA LYS A 113 3.21 10.00 15.22
C LYS A 113 1.91 9.40 14.67
N LEU A 114 0.91 9.23 15.54
CA LEU A 114 -0.36 8.60 15.14
C LEU A 114 -1.07 9.37 14.03
N ILE A 115 -1.10 10.71 14.10
CA ILE A 115 -1.72 11.56 13.07
C ILE A 115 -0.98 11.39 11.74
N PHE A 116 0.36 11.36 11.78
CA PHE A 116 1.16 11.17 10.57
C PHE A 116 0.98 9.76 9.98
N ILE A 117 0.89 8.73 10.81
CA ILE A 117 0.56 7.36 10.38
C ILE A 117 -0.80 7.37 9.68
N LEU A 118 -1.85 7.89 10.32
CA LEU A 118 -3.20 7.92 9.74
C LEU A 118 -3.23 8.68 8.41
N PHE A 119 -2.59 9.85 8.34
CA PHE A 119 -2.49 10.63 7.10
C PHE A 119 -1.78 9.84 5.99
N GLY A 120 -0.63 9.23 6.30
CA GLY A 120 0.12 8.45 5.32
C GLY A 120 -0.61 7.19 4.88
N LEU A 121 -1.34 6.51 5.78
CA LEU A 121 -2.18 5.36 5.43
C LEU A 121 -3.28 5.76 4.43
N ILE A 122 -3.97 6.88 4.67
CA ILE A 122 -5.00 7.39 3.75
C ILE A 122 -4.39 7.74 2.40
N LEU A 123 -3.26 8.45 2.38
CA LEU A 123 -2.59 8.88 1.16
C LEU A 123 -2.09 7.69 0.33
N ILE A 124 -1.41 6.73 0.96
CA ILE A 124 -0.91 5.51 0.29
C ILE A 124 -2.07 4.69 -0.25
N HIS A 125 -3.16 4.54 0.51
CA HIS A 125 -4.36 3.83 0.05
C HIS A 125 -5.02 4.53 -1.15
N ALA A 126 -5.10 5.86 -1.13
CA ALA A 126 -5.63 6.63 -2.26
C ALA A 126 -4.78 6.45 -3.53
N ILE A 127 -3.45 6.50 -3.41
CA ILE A 127 -2.53 6.23 -4.54
C ILE A 127 -2.70 4.79 -5.03
N ASN A 128 -2.88 3.83 -4.12
CA ASN A 128 -3.13 2.44 -4.43
C ASN A 128 -4.44 2.25 -5.23
N ILE A 129 -5.51 2.98 -4.89
CA ILE A 129 -6.75 3.01 -5.68
C ILE A 129 -6.49 3.57 -7.08
N ILE A 130 -5.79 4.72 -7.19
CA ILE A 130 -5.47 5.34 -8.48
C ILE A 130 -4.65 4.38 -9.36
N ARG A 131 -3.68 3.67 -8.79
CA ARG A 131 -2.93 2.62 -9.50
C ARG A 131 -3.88 1.58 -10.09
N ASN A 132 -4.71 0.98 -9.24
CA ASN A 132 -5.62 -0.07 -9.66
C ASN A 132 -6.59 0.43 -10.75
N PHE A 133 -7.00 1.70 -10.68
CA PHE A 133 -7.82 2.34 -11.69
C PHE A 133 -7.13 2.41 -13.04
N ILE A 134 -5.89 2.93 -13.08
CA ILE A 134 -5.10 2.99 -14.31
C ILE A 134 -4.86 1.60 -14.88
N LEU A 135 -4.51 0.62 -14.04
CA LEU A 135 -4.33 -0.78 -14.46
C LEU A 135 -5.62 -1.36 -15.04
N THR A 136 -6.77 -1.06 -14.45
CA THR A 136 -8.05 -1.54 -14.97
C THR A 136 -8.35 -0.92 -16.34
N ILE A 137 -8.12 0.37 -16.54
CA ILE A 137 -8.25 1.01 -17.87
C ILE A 137 -7.31 0.36 -18.89
N MET A 138 -6.04 0.13 -18.51
CA MET A 138 -5.09 -0.56 -19.37
C MET A 138 -5.56 -1.97 -19.74
N ALA A 139 -6.18 -2.69 -18.80
CA ALA A 139 -6.74 -4.02 -19.04
C ALA A 139 -7.94 -3.98 -20.00
N ILE A 140 -8.87 -3.03 -19.81
CA ILE A 140 -10.02 -2.82 -20.72
C ILE A 140 -9.52 -2.58 -22.15
N HIS A 141 -8.47 -1.77 -22.32
CA HIS A 141 -7.90 -1.45 -23.64
C HIS A 141 -6.84 -2.45 -24.12
N LYS A 142 -6.66 -3.58 -23.41
CA LYS A 142 -5.68 -4.64 -23.74
C LYS A 142 -4.27 -4.09 -24.01
N SER A 143 -3.84 -3.15 -23.19
CA SER A 143 -2.55 -2.46 -23.35
C SER A 143 -1.38 -3.46 -23.21
N PRO A 144 -0.41 -3.47 -24.15
CA PRO A 144 0.77 -4.32 -24.05
C PRO A 144 1.70 -3.93 -22.90
N TYR A 145 1.52 -2.75 -22.32
CA TYR A 145 2.35 -2.24 -21.22
C TYR A 145 1.82 -2.59 -19.83
N PHE A 146 0.69 -3.31 -19.72
CA PHE A 146 0.05 -3.64 -18.45
C PHE A 146 1.04 -4.26 -17.45
N ASP A 147 1.75 -5.32 -17.85
CA ASP A 147 2.71 -6.02 -17.00
C ASP A 147 3.88 -5.12 -16.59
N PHE A 148 4.35 -4.26 -17.50
CA PHE A 148 5.45 -3.34 -17.23
C PHE A 148 5.06 -2.31 -16.16
N PHE A 149 3.87 -1.72 -16.29
CA PHE A 149 3.36 -0.76 -15.32
C PHE A 149 3.09 -1.42 -13.96
N HIS A 150 2.42 -2.58 -13.97
CA HIS A 150 2.06 -3.33 -12.77
C HIS A 150 3.29 -3.76 -11.96
N ARG A 151 4.34 -4.27 -12.62
CA ARG A 151 5.51 -4.85 -11.93
C ARG A 151 6.59 -3.83 -11.59
N TYR A 152 6.74 -2.76 -12.37
CA TYR A 152 7.89 -1.85 -12.23
C TYR A 152 7.46 -0.43 -11.88
N ILE A 153 6.69 0.23 -12.75
CA ILE A 153 6.41 1.66 -12.61
C ILE A 153 5.66 1.96 -11.32
N PHE A 154 4.59 1.22 -11.04
CA PHE A 154 3.81 1.49 -9.85
C PHE A 154 4.50 1.07 -8.56
N VAL A 155 5.32 0.01 -8.60
CA VAL A 155 6.18 -0.34 -7.47
C VAL A 155 7.14 0.81 -7.20
N PHE A 156 7.90 1.25 -8.20
CA PHE A 156 8.83 2.36 -8.04
C PHE A 156 8.15 3.64 -7.52
N LEU A 157 7.00 4.00 -8.09
CA LEU A 157 6.24 5.19 -7.71
C LEU A 157 5.79 5.14 -6.25
N VAL A 158 5.15 4.05 -5.82
CA VAL A 158 4.60 3.96 -4.46
C VAL A 158 5.72 3.92 -3.42
N TYR A 159 6.78 3.13 -3.66
CA TYR A 159 7.93 3.10 -2.77
C TYR A 159 8.65 4.46 -2.72
N GLY A 160 8.75 5.16 -3.86
CA GLY A 160 9.27 6.52 -3.94
C GLY A 160 8.47 7.49 -3.07
N ILE A 161 7.13 7.43 -3.12
CA ILE A 161 6.27 8.27 -2.27
C ILE A 161 6.43 7.94 -0.79
N ILE A 162 6.48 6.66 -0.41
CA ILE A 162 6.74 6.23 0.97
C ILE A 162 8.07 6.81 1.47
N PHE A 163 9.11 6.75 0.64
CA PHE A 163 10.43 7.30 0.94
C PHE A 163 10.41 8.83 1.08
N LEU A 164 9.72 9.54 0.18
CA LEU A 164 9.57 10.99 0.25
C LEU A 164 8.76 11.43 1.48
N LEU A 165 7.69 10.72 1.81
CA LEU A 165 6.90 10.96 3.03
C LEU A 165 7.76 10.78 4.28
N TRP A 166 8.64 9.78 4.28
CA TRP A 166 9.59 9.61 5.36
C TRP A 166 10.57 10.77 5.46
N ILE A 167 11.23 11.17 4.36
CA ILE A 167 12.16 12.31 4.37
C ILE A 167 11.47 13.58 4.88
N TRP A 168 10.26 13.83 4.38
CA TRP A 168 9.47 14.98 4.81
C TRP A 168 9.19 14.94 6.31
N TRP A 169 8.79 13.79 6.84
CA TRP A 169 8.57 13.59 8.26
C TRP A 169 9.83 13.75 9.10
N THR A 170 10.95 13.15 8.69
CA THR A 170 12.22 13.25 9.43
C THR A 170 12.70 14.69 9.50
N ASN A 171 12.59 15.43 8.39
CA ASN A 171 12.98 16.84 8.33
C ASN A 171 12.05 17.71 9.18
N TYR A 172 10.74 17.46 9.16
CA TYR A 172 9.77 18.16 10.01
C TYR A 172 10.08 17.97 11.50
N GLN A 173 10.46 16.75 11.92
CA GLN A 173 10.84 16.47 13.30
C GLN A 173 12.14 17.19 13.70
N ASN A 174 13.15 17.23 12.82
CA ASN A 174 14.43 17.89 13.08
C ASN A 174 14.29 19.43 13.19
N ASN A 175 13.49 20.04 12.31
CA ASN A 175 13.24 21.48 12.34
C ASN A 175 12.43 21.92 13.57
N GLY A 176 11.58 21.02 14.10
CA GLY A 176 10.85 21.25 15.35
C GLY A 176 11.74 21.15 16.60
N THR A 177 12.91 20.52 16.51
CA THR A 177 13.88 20.42 17.62
C THR A 177 14.82 21.61 17.73
N GLU A 178 15.08 22.38 16.67
CA GLU A 178 15.91 23.59 16.71
C GLU A 178 15.17 24.83 17.26
N LYS A 179 13.83 24.82 17.27
CA LYS A 179 12.99 25.93 17.76
C LYS A 179 12.59 25.81 19.24
N LYS A 180 13.28 24.98 20.02
CA LYS A 180 13.04 24.77 21.46
C LYS A 180 14.35 24.86 22.22
#